data_AF-A0A8I0KEV5-F1
#
_entry.id   AF-A0A8I0KEV5-F1
#
_cell.length_a   1.000
_cell.length_b   1.000
_cell.length_c   1.000
_cell.angle_alpha   90.00
_cell.angle_beta   90.00
_cell.angle_gamma   90.00
#
_symmetry.space_group_name_H-M   'P 1'
#
loop_
_entity.id
_entity.type
_entity.pdbx_description
1 polymer ?
#
loop_
_entity_poly.entity_id
_entity_poly.type
_entity_poly.pdbx_seq_one_letter_code
_entity_poly.pdbx_strand_id
1 'polypeptide(L)' 'MSKSSLVIAIYIIGLVIGALFLNLWSAETSPQKALLGLAWTAIFLIALFYVEKDKNE' A
#
# COMPACT_ATOMS: atom_id res chain seq x y z
N MET A 1 -10.67 -11.35 12.85
CA MET A 1 -9.53 -10.58 12.30
C MET A 1 -9.52 -9.20 12.93
N SER A 2 -8.36 -8.64 13.26
CA SER A 2 -8.29 -7.24 13.68
C SER A 2 -8.56 -6.32 12.48
N LYS A 3 -9.05 -5.10 12.75
CA LYS A 3 -9.18 -4.07 11.71
C LYS A 3 -7.85 -3.87 10.96
N SER A 4 -6.72 -3.95 11.66
CA SER A 4 -5.36 -3.90 11.07
C SER A 4 -5.11 -5.00 10.04
N SER A 5 -5.50 -6.26 10.32
CA SER A 5 -5.33 -7.36 9.36
C SER A 5 -6.11 -7.13 8.06
N LEU A 6 -7.27 -6.47 8.13
CA LEU A 6 -8.05 -6.10 6.95
C LEU A 6 -7.34 -5.02 6.11
N VAL A 7 -6.81 -3.99 6.77
CA VAL A 7 -6.04 -2.91 6.11
C VAL A 7 -4.79 -3.46 5.42
N ILE A 8 -4.07 -4.38 6.08
CA ILE A 8 -2.90 -5.04 5.52
C ILE A 8 -3.28 -5.90 4.30
N ALA A 9 -4.41 -6.62 4.36
CA ALA A 9 -4.87 -7.40 3.21
C ALA A 9 -5.19 -6.51 1.99
N ILE A 10 -5.85 -5.37 2.21
CA ILE A 10 -6.14 -4.39 1.16
C ILE A 10 -4.84 -3.83 0.55
N TYR A 11 -3.83 -3.57 1.38
CA TYR A 11 -2.52 -3.11 0.91
C TYR A 11 -1.81 -4.13 0.03
N ILE A 12 -1.78 -5.39 0.44
CA ILE A 12 -1.16 -6.48 -0.34
C ILE A 12 -1.86 -6.62 -1.70
N ILE A 13 -3.20 -6.56 -1.73
CA ILE A 13 -3.96 -6.60 -2.99
C ILE A 13 -3.58 -5.40 -3.88
N GLY A 14 -3.47 -4.20 -3.31
CA GLY A 14 -3.05 -3.01 -4.04
C GLY A 14 -1.62 -3.12 -4.60
N LEU A 15 -0.68 -3.69 -3.84
CA LEU A 15 0.68 -3.95 -4.32
C LEU A 15 0.73 -4.99 -5.44
N VAL A 16 -0.04 -6.07 -5.33
CA VAL A 16 -0.13 -7.09 -6.39
C VAL A 16 -0.70 -6.49 -7.67
N ILE A 17 -1.74 -5.66 -7.56
CA ILE A 17 -2.30 -4.94 -8.72
C ILE A 17 -1.26 -3.98 -9.31
N GLY A 18 -0.55 -3.20 -8.48
CA GLY A 18 0.51 -2.32 -8.94
C GLY A 18 1.65 -3.06 -9.65
N ALA A 19 2.09 -4.19 -9.10
CA ALA A 19 3.14 -5.01 -9.69
C ALA A 19 2.72 -5.59 -11.06
N LEU A 20 1.50 -6.13 -11.17
CA LEU A 20 1.02 -6.81 -12.39
C LEU A 20 0.50 -5.85 -13.47
N PHE A 21 -0.26 -4.82 -13.10
CA PHE A 21 -0.90 -3.93 -14.08
C PHE A 21 -0.05 -2.71 -14.44
N LEU A 22 0.77 -2.20 -13.50
CA LEU A 22 1.64 -1.03 -13.75
C LEU A 22 3.08 -1.43 -14.09
N ASN A 23 3.39 -2.74 -14.06
CA ASN A 23 4.75 -3.26 -14.25
C ASN A 23 5.76 -2.54 -13.34
N LEU A 24 5.35 -2.28 -12.09
CA LEU A 24 6.10 -1.47 -11.13
C LEU A 24 7.43 -2.12 -10.71
N TRP A 25 7.55 -3.44 -10.93
CA TRP A 25 8.74 -4.24 -10.66
C TRP A 25 9.61 -4.43 -11.91
N SER A 26 9.23 -3.84 -13.05
CA SER A 26 10.00 -3.99 -14.28
C SER A 26 11.38 -3.33 -14.12
N ALA A 27 12.41 -3.91 -14.73
CA ALA A 27 13.76 -3.34 -14.72
C ALA A 27 13.82 -1.94 -15.35
N GLU A 28 12.82 -1.58 -16.14
CA GLU A 28 12.64 -0.28 -16.82
C GLU A 28 11.69 0.66 -16.07
N THR A 29 11.64 0.57 -14.74
CA THR A 29 10.74 1.40 -13.93
C THR A 29 11.18 2.87 -13.99
N SER A 30 10.35 3.70 -14.63
CA SER A 30 10.58 5.15 -14.68
C SER A 30 10.41 5.78 -13.29
N PRO A 31 11.08 6.91 -12.99
CA PRO A 31 10.97 7.59 -11.70
C PRO A 31 9.51 7.92 -11.30
N GLN A 32 8.66 8.18 -12.29
CA GLN A 32 7.23 8.45 -12.12
C GLN A 32 6.48 7.24 -11.55
N LYS A 33 6.79 6.03 -12.03
CA LYS A 33 6.21 4.78 -11.51
C LYS A 33 6.64 4.53 -10.07
N ALA A 34 7.92 4.74 -9.77
CA ALA A 34 8.44 4.62 -8.41
C ALA A 34 7.72 5.57 -7.43
N LEU A 35 7.52 6.83 -7.82
CA LEU A 35 6.77 7.82 -7.03
C LEU A 35 5.31 7.40 -6.80
N LEU A 36 4.66 6.77 -7.77
CA LEU A 36 3.31 6.23 -7.65
C LEU A 36 3.23 5.11 -6.60
N GLY A 37 4.21 4.19 -6.59
CA GLY A 37 4.32 3.16 -5.55
C GLY A 37 4.58 3.74 -4.16
N LEU A 38 5.39 4.79 -4.08
CA LEU A 38 5.68 5.52 -2.84
C LEU A 38 4.43 6.22 -2.30
N ALA A 39 3.69 6.93 -3.17
CA ALA A 39 2.44 7.58 -2.81
C ALA A 39 1.40 6.57 -2.30
N TRP A 40 1.31 5.41 -2.97
CA TRP A 40 0.43 4.32 -2.53
C TRP A 40 0.81 3.76 -1.15
N THR A 41 2.10 3.60 -0.91
CA THR A 41 2.61 3.16 0.40
C THR A 41 2.35 4.18 1.50
N ALA A 42 2.49 5.48 1.21
CA ALA A 42 2.17 6.55 2.16
C ALA A 42 0.69 6.53 2.58
N ILE A 43 -0.23 6.35 1.62
CA ILE A 43 -1.67 6.21 1.91
C ILE A 43 -1.94 5.02 2.82
N PHE A 44 -1.30 3.87 2.55
CA PHE A 44 -1.43 2.69 3.40
C PHE A 44 -0.93 2.95 4.83
N LEU A 45 0.22 3.59 5.00
CA LEU A 45 0.77 3.88 6.32
C LEU A 45 -0.14 4.81 7.13
N ILE A 46 -0.74 5.83 6.48
CA ILE A 46 -1.73 6.70 7.12
C ILE A 46 -2.95 5.89 7.57
N ALA A 47 -3.50 5.04 6.69
CA ALA A 47 -4.65 4.20 7.04
C ALA A 47 -4.34 3.23 8.19
N LEU A 48 -3.16 2.63 8.19
CA LEU A 48 -2.69 1.74 9.27
C LEU A 48 -2.62 2.51 10.60
N PHE A 49 -2.01 3.69 10.60
CA PHE A 49 -1.86 4.53 11.78
C PHE A 49 -3.23 4.88 12.41
N TYR A 50 -4.21 5.26 11.60
CA TYR A 50 -5.56 5.56 12.10
C TYR A 50 -6.27 4.34 12.66
N VAL A 51 -6.15 3.19 12.00
CA VAL A 51 -6.79 1.94 12.45
C VAL A 51 -6.13 1.39 13.73
N GLU A 52 -4.84 1.60 13.91
CA GLU A 52 -4.15 1.26 15.16
C GLU A 52 -4.42 2.26 16.28
N LYS A 53 -4.54 3.55 15.97
CA LYS A 53 -4.94 4.57 16.95
C LYS A 53 -6.33 4.27 17.53
N ASP A 54 -7.32 3.97 16.67
CA ASP A 54 -8.71 3.62 17.07
C ASP A 54 -8.79 2.36 17.95
N LYS A 55 -7.73 1.55 18.00
CA LYS A 55 -7.68 0.32 18.79
C LYS A 55 -7.02 0.51 20.17
N ASN A 56 -6.32 1.63 20.36
CA ASN A 56 -5.60 1.97 21.59
C ASN A 56 -6.29 3.08 22.41
N GLU A 57 -7.46 3.55 21.98
CA GLU A 57 -8.46 4.31 22.77
C GLU A 57 -9.57 3.36 23.26
#